data_AF-A0A2B6RBK4-F1
#
_entry.id   AF-A0A2B6RBK4-F1
#
_cell.length_a   1.000
_cell.length_b   1.000
_cell.length_c   1.000
_cell.angle_alpha   90.00
_cell.angle_beta   90.00
_cell.angle_gamma   90.00
#
_symmetry.space_group_name_H-M   'P 1'
#
loop_
_entity.id
_entity.type
_entity.pdbx_description
1 polymer ?
#
loop_
_entity_poly.entity_id
_entity_poly.type
_entity_poly.pdbx_seq_one_letter_code
_entity_poly.pdbx_strand_id
1 'polypeptide(L)'
;MEFSNESKTYNAGDIVYVFYRNPHTQDVANIQAAAVVNHPENPNELALFLYETYYPLSNEVAVYSSEEEANQAYNYYYGDASEGILE
;
A
#
# COMPACT_ATOMS: atom_id res chain seq x y z
N MET A 1 -9.36 -20.09 4.27
CA MET A 1 -8.24 -19.24 4.68
C MET A 1 -8.85 -17.92 5.07
N GLU A 2 -9.05 -17.71 6.37
CA GLU A 2 -9.48 -16.42 6.91
C GLU A 2 -8.29 -15.46 6.76
N PHE A 3 -8.41 -14.48 5.86
CA PHE A 3 -7.52 -13.32 5.89
C PHE A 3 -7.82 -12.59 7.18
N SER A 4 -7.05 -12.91 8.22
CA SER A 4 -7.01 -12.15 9.45
C SER A 4 -6.73 -10.71 9.05
N ASN A 5 -7.79 -9.91 9.04
CA ASN A 5 -7.70 -8.46 9.05
C ASN A 5 -7.15 -8.08 10.42
N GLU A 6 -5.88 -8.46 10.67
CA GLU A 6 -5.13 -7.99 11.81
C GLU A 6 -5.24 -6.48 11.76
N SER A 7 -5.81 -5.91 12.81
CA SER A 7 -5.69 -4.51 13.14
C SER A 7 -4.21 -4.21 13.33
N LYS A 8 -3.47 -4.13 12.22
CA LYS A 8 -2.07 -3.70 12.17
C LYS A 8 -2.10 -2.30 12.77
N THR A 9 -1.67 -2.23 14.02
CA THR A 9 -1.59 -0.98 14.77
C THR A 9 -0.34 -0.29 14.28
N TYR A 10 -0.48 0.52 13.24
CA TYR A 10 0.59 1.35 12.73
C TYR A 10 0.86 2.49 13.72
N ASN A 11 2.12 2.85 13.90
CA ASN A 11 2.50 3.99 14.72
C ASN A 11 3.13 5.08 13.85
N ALA A 12 3.01 6.34 14.26
CA ALA A 12 3.74 7.40 13.60
C ALA A 12 5.26 7.14 13.70
N GLY A 13 5.94 7.13 12.55
CA GLY A 13 7.34 6.75 12.40
C GLY A 13 7.56 5.36 11.80
N ASP A 14 6.53 4.52 11.69
CA ASP A 14 6.64 3.24 10.97
C ASP A 14 6.86 3.44 9.47
N ILE A 15 7.65 2.55 8.86
CA ILE A 15 7.84 2.50 7.41
C ILE A 15 7.01 1.35 6.86
N VAL A 16 6.15 1.67 5.91
CA VAL A 16 5.27 0.71 5.23
C VAL A 16 5.47 0.81 3.73
N TYR A 17 5.00 -0.19 3.00
CA TYR A 17 5.10 -0.28 1.55
C TYR A 17 3.70 -0.16 0.95
N VAL A 18 3.55 0.66 -0.08
CA VAL A 18 2.27 0.93 -0.73
C VAL A 18 2.38 0.83 -2.22
N PHE A 19 1.26 0.50 -2.88
CA PHE A 19 1.19 0.54 -4.33
C PHE A 19 0.96 1.96 -4.81
N TYR A 20 1.98 2.53 -5.44
CA TYR A 20 1.91 3.80 -6.12
C TYR A 20 1.66 3.60 -7.61
N ARG A 21 0.45 3.91 -8.07
CA ARG A 21 0.12 3.97 -9.50
C ARG A 21 0.59 5.30 -10.06
N ASN A 22 1.50 5.25 -11.02
CA ASN A 22 2.01 6.46 -11.63
C ASN A 22 0.94 6.99 -12.62
N PRO A 23 0.37 8.19 -12.41
CA PRO A 23 -0.76 8.68 -13.23
C PRO A 23 -0.39 8.88 -14.71
N HIS A 24 0.91 8.96 -15.01
CA HIS A 24 1.45 9.06 -16.36
C HIS A 24 1.58 7.71 -17.09
N THR A 25 1.54 6.59 -16.35
CA THR A 25 1.58 5.23 -16.88
C THR A 25 0.51 4.42 -16.17
N GLN A 26 -0.72 4.53 -16.66
CA GLN A 26 -1.94 3.99 -16.02
C GLN A 26 -1.88 2.48 -15.71
N ASP A 27 -1.00 1.74 -16.38
CA ASP A 27 -0.86 0.30 -16.26
C ASP A 27 0.19 -0.14 -15.22
N VAL A 28 1.02 0.79 -14.73
CA VAL A 28 2.16 0.46 -13.87
C VAL A 28 1.92 0.97 -12.46
N ALA A 29 1.69 0.04 -11.54
CA ALA A 29 1.84 0.26 -10.11
C ALA A 29 3.26 -0.12 -9.69
N ASN A 30 3.89 0.71 -8.87
CA ASN A 30 5.17 0.37 -8.24
C ASN A 30 4.99 0.28 -6.74
N ILE A 31 5.74 -0.61 -6.10
CA ILE A 31 5.84 -0.64 -4.65
C ILE A 31 6.74 0.50 -4.22
N GLN A 32 6.24 1.34 -3.32
CA GLN A 32 6.98 2.46 -2.78
C GLN A 32 6.91 2.46 -1.26
N ALA A 33 8.03 2.78 -0.62
CA ALA A 33 8.06 2.98 0.82
C ALA A 33 7.41 4.32 1.18
N ALA A 34 6.50 4.29 2.14
CA ALA A 34 5.83 5.42 2.73
C ALA A 34 6.03 5.42 4.25
N ALA A 35 6.13 6.61 4.83
CA ALA A 35 6.22 6.75 6.28
C ALA A 35 4.83 7.00 6.87
N VAL A 36 4.50 6.29 7.94
CA VAL A 36 3.30 6.58 8.72
C VAL A 36 3.56 7.82 9.56
N VAL A 37 2.70 8.81 9.46
CA VAL A 37 2.79 10.09 10.17
C VAL A 37 1.44 10.44 10.76
N ASN A 38 1.40 11.35 11.73
CA ASN A 38 0.13 11.91 12.20
C ASN A 38 -0.49 12.79 11.11
N HIS A 39 -1.81 12.70 10.95
CA HIS A 39 -2.52 13.53 9.99
C HIS A 39 -2.36 15.01 10.38
N PRO A 40 -1.96 15.90 9.45
CA PRO A 40 -1.67 17.30 9.77
C PRO A 40 -2.90 18.05 10.30
N GLU A 41 -4.10 17.69 9.82
CA GLU A 41 -5.36 18.27 10.27
C GLU A 41 -5.98 17.55 11.48
N ASN A 42 -5.67 16.26 11.67
CA ASN A 42 -6.27 15.41 12.70
C ASN A 42 -5.20 14.60 13.44
N PRO A 43 -4.64 15.10 14.56
CA PRO A 43 -3.55 14.42 15.25
C PRO A 43 -3.92 13.05 15.83
N ASN A 44 -5.22 12.76 15.97
CA ASN A 44 -5.73 11.44 16.39
C ASN A 44 -5.80 10.42 15.25
N GLU A 45 -5.59 10.86 14.01
CA GLU A 45 -5.59 10.01 12.82
C GLU A 45 -4.17 9.86 12.27
N LEU A 46 -3.93 8.75 11.58
CA LEU A 46 -2.68 8.47 10.92
C LEU A 46 -2.84 8.67 9.41
N ALA A 47 -1.76 9.13 8.79
CA ALA A 47 -1.65 9.33 7.36
C ALA A 47 -0.35 8.71 6.87
N LEU A 48 -0.32 8.36 5.59
CA LEU A 48 0.85 7.91 4.87
C LEU A 48 1.47 9.11 4.18
N PHE A 49 2.73 9.36 4.46
CA PHE A 49 3.52 10.39 3.80
C PHE A 49 4.30 9.75 2.64
N LEU A 50 3.93 10.13 1.42
CA LEU A 50 4.55 9.64 0.18
C LEU A 50 4.63 10.78 -0.84
N TYR A 51 5.81 10.99 -1.44
CA TYR A 51 6.04 12.06 -2.43
C TYR A 51 5.50 13.43 -2.00
N GLU A 52 5.77 13.82 -0.76
CA GLU A 52 5.31 15.09 -0.17
C GLU A 52 3.77 15.24 -0.12
N THR A 53 3.05 14.14 -0.30
CA THR A 53 1.59 14.07 -0.23
C THR A 53 1.18 13.21 0.96
N TYR A 54 0.11 13.62 1.64
CA TYR A 54 -0.49 12.88 2.75
C TYR A 54 -1.69 12.10 2.23
N TYR A 55 -1.67 10.78 2.41
CA TYR A 55 -2.79 9.91 2.11
C TYR A 55 -3.41 9.40 3.41
N PRO A 56 -4.73 9.39 3.56
CA PRO A 56 -5.36 8.85 4.76
C PRO A 56 -5.04 7.36 4.89
N LEU A 57 -4.62 6.94 6.09
CA LEU A 57 -4.40 5.53 6.40
C LEU A 57 -5.77 4.85 6.58
N SER A 58 -6.39 4.45 5.49
CA SER A 58 -7.70 3.78 5.48
C SER A 58 -7.59 2.36 4.95
N ASN A 59 -8.57 1.50 5.28
CA ASN A 59 -8.66 0.12 4.78
C ASN A 59 -8.75 0.01 3.24
N GLU A 60 -9.02 1.11 2.56
CA GLU A 60 -9.06 1.19 1.10
C GLU A 60 -7.65 1.28 0.48
N VAL A 61 -6.65 1.65 1.28
CA VAL A 61 -5.26 1.74 0.84
C VAL A 61 -4.52 0.45 1.19
N ALA A 62 -3.99 -0.22 0.16
CA ALA A 62 -3.15 -1.39 0.33
C ALA A 62 -1.80 -0.98 0.93
N VAL A 63 -1.66 -1.22 2.23
CA VAL A 63 -0.43 -1.00 3.01
C VAL A 63 0.15 -2.33 3.45
N TYR A 64 1.47 -2.47 3.29
CA TYR A 64 2.21 -3.69 3.59
C TYR A 64 3.33 -3.38 4.57
N SER A 65 3.58 -4.29 5.51
CA SER A 65 4.63 -4.06 6.52
C SER A 65 6.03 -4.36 5.99
N SER A 66 6.12 -5.14 4.91
CA SER A 66 7.37 -5.59 4.32
C SER A 66 7.29 -5.53 2.80
N GLU A 67 8.43 -5.33 2.16
CA GLU A 67 8.54 -5.31 0.70
C GLU A 67 8.16 -6.66 0.09
N GLU A 68 8.50 -7.78 0.73
CA GLU A 68 8.12 -9.14 0.30
C GLU A 68 6.59 -9.31 0.27
N GLU A 69 5.90 -8.87 1.33
CA GLU A 69 4.43 -8.93 1.41
C GLU A 69 3.78 -8.09 0.31
N ALA A 70 4.33 -6.88 0.07
CA ALA A 70 3.90 -6.00 -1.00
C ALA A 70 4.15 -6.63 -2.39
N ASN A 71 5.31 -7.26 -2.61
CA ASN A 71 5.64 -7.93 -3.86
C ASN A 71 4.73 -9.11 -4.11
N GLN A 72 4.43 -9.93 -3.10
CA GLN A 72 3.51 -11.05 -3.25
C GLN A 72 2.12 -10.56 -3.66
N ALA A 73 1.61 -9.53 -2.99
CA ALA A 73 0.33 -8.94 -3.35
C ALA A 73 0.38 -8.27 -4.75
N TYR A 74 1.48 -7.60 -5.10
CA TYR A 74 1.66 -7.00 -6.41
C TYR A 74 1.62 -8.07 -7.51
N ASN A 75 2.35 -9.17 -7.36
CA ASN A 75 2.30 -10.29 -8.29
C ASN A 75 0.92 -10.97 -8.31
N TYR A 76 0.23 -11.02 -7.17
CA TYR A 76 -1.13 -11.57 -7.12
C TYR A 76 -2.14 -10.70 -7.90
N TYR A 77 -2.04 -9.37 -7.81
CA TYR A 77 -2.96 -8.45 -8.49
C TYR A 77 -2.55 -8.12 -9.93
N TYR A 78 -1.26 -8.07 -10.24
CA TYR A 78 -0.71 -7.63 -11.53
C TYR A 78 0.14 -8.69 -12.25
N GLY A 79 0.68 -9.67 -11.52
CA GLY A 79 1.48 -10.76 -12.09
C GLY A 79 0.66 -11.77 -12.88
N ASP A 80 -0.66 -11.80 -12.71
CA ASP A 80 -1.59 -12.66 -13.47
C ASP A 80 -2.28 -11.92 -14.64
N ALA A 81 -1.61 -10.94 -15.26
CA ALA A 81 -2.05 -10.46 -16.58
C ALA A 81 -1.70 -11.46 -17.72
N SER A 82 -1.02 -12.57 -17.41
CA SER A 82 -0.55 -13.53 -18.42
C SER A 82 -0.87 -15.02 -18.17
N GLU A 83 -1.56 -15.43 -17.11
CA GLU A 83 -1.89 -16.87 -16.90
C GLU A 83 -3.40 -17.13 -16.75
N GLY A 84 -4.20 -16.40 -17.54
CA GLY A 84 -5.66 -16.51 -17.53
C GLY A 84 -6.34 -16.66 -18.89
N ILE A 85 -5.64 -17.07 -19.97
CA ILE A 85 -6.24 -17.65 -21.19
C ILE A 85 -5.13 -18.21 -22.10
N LEU A 86 -4.72 -19.46 -21.86
CA LEU A 86 -4.21 -20.33 -22.93
C LEU A 86 -4.87 -21.70 -22.78
N GLU A 87 -5.90 -21.89 -23.59
CA GLU A 87 -6.56 -23.12 -24.09
C GLU A 87 -7.13 -24.15 -23.10
#